data_AF-A0A536SWX9-F1
#
_entry.id   AF-A0A536SWX9-F1
#
_cell.length_a   1.000
_cell.length_b   1.000
_cell.length_c   1.000
_cell.angle_alpha   90.00
_cell.angle_beta   90.00
_cell.angle_gamma   90.00
#
_symmetry.space_group_name_H-M   'P 1'
#
loop_
_entity.id
_entity.type
_entity.pdbx_description
1 polymer ?
#
loop_
_entity_poly.entity_id
_entity_poly.type
_entity_poly.pdbx_seq_one_letter_code
_entity_poly.pdbx_strand_id
1 'polypeptide(L)'
;MANFGMVGLDWQERVNWDRLRKYRLDSARKRMKAHGLGAMLCMYDENVRYLTGTLTPGWNRLKPGLRYALLCGDDPPVLFEQGDLGAHIARHSPWIPKENIRWSYAWIKGAAGAASLQQVNKFTKAIQKEMKKSGVAGAKLGVDFVDINIIQVFKEAKIDWVDGMTPMMEARAIKNQDEQECMRMVGAIGDAAHWECMKFLKPGLTENKVTAHIMEFLYSIPGMEDVEDVIVSSGLNTWPNWRNFSDRIIKPGDIVFMDLAALTWNGYKSCYYRTYCVGKEPTKEQKEYYATALKWLYDSIKAVKIGTTTREIAKKWPSA
;
A
#
# COMPACT_ATOMS: atom_id res chain seq x y z
N MET A 1 15.96 -12.87 -3.45
CA MET A 1 15.70 -13.06 -4.89
C MET A 1 14.33 -13.70 -5.04
N ALA A 2 13.56 -13.34 -6.07
CA ALA A 2 12.27 -13.97 -6.37
C ALA A 2 12.46 -15.43 -6.76
N ASN A 3 11.57 -16.31 -6.30
CA ASN A 3 11.71 -17.75 -6.51
C ASN A 3 11.19 -18.21 -7.89
N PHE A 4 10.31 -17.43 -8.53
CA PHE A 4 9.67 -17.78 -9.80
C PHE A 4 9.56 -16.55 -10.72
N GLY A 5 9.31 -16.76 -12.02
CA GLY A 5 9.00 -15.69 -12.98
C GLY A 5 7.57 -15.14 -12.85
N MET A 6 7.25 -14.09 -13.61
CA MET A 6 5.95 -13.40 -13.57
C MET A 6 4.81 -14.12 -14.31
N VAL A 7 5.13 -15.00 -15.27
CA VAL A 7 4.15 -15.65 -16.16
C VAL A 7 3.56 -16.90 -15.50
N GLY A 8 2.26 -17.17 -15.61
CA GLY A 8 1.71 -18.45 -15.14
C GLY A 8 2.28 -19.64 -15.92
N LEU A 9 2.52 -20.77 -15.24
CA LEU A 9 2.89 -22.04 -15.88
C LEU A 9 1.89 -23.11 -15.47
N ASP A 10 1.60 -24.05 -16.37
CA ASP A 10 0.70 -25.19 -16.15
C ASP A 10 1.37 -26.36 -15.41
N TRP A 11 2.71 -26.40 -15.33
CA TRP A 11 3.48 -27.47 -14.69
C TRP A 11 4.15 -27.07 -13.36
N GLN A 12 3.99 -25.82 -12.90
CA GLN A 12 4.61 -25.32 -11.67
C GLN A 12 3.63 -24.45 -10.88
N GLU A 13 3.27 -24.86 -9.66
CA GLU A 13 2.52 -23.99 -8.75
C GLU A 13 3.40 -22.78 -8.36
N ARG A 14 2.90 -21.58 -8.63
CA ARG A 14 3.53 -20.31 -8.25
C ARG A 14 2.69 -19.66 -7.15
N VAL A 15 2.46 -18.35 -7.22
CA VAL A 15 1.54 -17.67 -6.31
C VAL A 15 0.14 -18.27 -6.47
N ASN A 16 -0.38 -18.88 -5.40
CA ASN A 16 -1.74 -19.39 -5.36
C ASN A 16 -2.67 -18.29 -4.84
N TRP A 17 -3.34 -17.60 -5.77
CA TRP A 17 -4.17 -16.44 -5.44
C TRP A 17 -5.39 -16.77 -4.59
N ASP A 18 -5.95 -17.97 -4.69
CA ASP A 18 -7.08 -18.40 -3.86
C ASP A 18 -6.66 -18.64 -2.41
N ARG A 19 -5.56 -19.38 -2.20
CA ARG A 19 -4.96 -19.60 -0.88
C ARG A 19 -4.60 -18.27 -0.21
N LEU A 20 -4.02 -17.35 -0.98
CA LEU A 20 -3.68 -16.00 -0.55
C LEU A 20 -4.93 -15.21 -0.12
N ARG A 21 -5.97 -15.13 -0.96
CA ARG A 21 -7.22 -14.42 -0.62
C ARG A 21 -7.87 -14.98 0.64
N LYS A 22 -7.94 -16.32 0.75
CA LYS A 22 -8.49 -16.99 1.93
C LYS A 22 -7.70 -16.66 3.19
N TYR A 23 -6.37 -16.76 3.13
CA TYR A 23 -5.50 -16.42 4.26
C TYR A 23 -5.72 -15.00 4.76
N ARG A 24 -5.80 -14.03 3.84
CA ARG A 24 -6.01 -12.62 4.20
C ARG A 24 -7.33 -12.41 4.93
N LEU A 25 -8.41 -12.96 4.38
CA LEU A 25 -9.74 -12.84 4.95
C LEU A 25 -9.82 -13.50 6.33
N ASP A 26 -9.24 -14.70 6.48
CA ASP A 26 -9.20 -15.42 7.76
C ASP A 26 -8.35 -14.68 8.80
N SER A 27 -7.21 -14.09 8.39
CA SER A 27 -6.38 -13.23 9.25
C SER A 27 -7.15 -12.00 9.74
N ALA A 28 -7.85 -11.31 8.83
CA ALA A 28 -8.67 -10.15 9.16
C ALA A 28 -9.81 -10.50 10.13
N ARG A 29 -10.56 -11.58 9.88
CA ARG A 29 -11.60 -12.09 10.81
C ARG A 29 -11.03 -12.41 12.18
N LYS A 30 -9.88 -13.08 12.23
CA LYS A 30 -9.22 -13.42 13.49
C LYS A 30 -8.88 -12.18 14.32
N ARG A 31 -8.36 -11.12 13.68
CA ARG A 31 -8.04 -9.86 14.39
C ARG A 31 -9.28 -9.07 14.76
N MET A 32 -10.28 -9.03 13.88
CA MET A 32 -11.59 -8.46 14.19
C MET A 32 -12.20 -9.08 15.46
N LYS A 33 -12.22 -10.43 15.54
CA LYS A 33 -12.71 -11.16 16.73
C LYS A 33 -11.85 -10.92 17.97
N ALA A 34 -10.52 -10.90 17.83
CA ALA A 34 -9.61 -10.67 18.96
C ALA A 34 -9.77 -9.26 19.57
N HIS A 35 -10.20 -8.28 18.78
CA HIS A 35 -10.50 -6.92 19.22
C HIS A 35 -11.98 -6.73 19.63
N GLY A 36 -12.77 -7.82 19.70
CA GLY A 36 -14.17 -7.77 20.13
C GLY A 36 -15.10 -7.04 19.16
N LEU A 37 -14.75 -7.01 17.87
CA LEU A 37 -15.51 -6.33 16.83
C LEU A 37 -16.49 -7.30 16.15
N GLY A 38 -17.74 -6.87 15.94
CA GLY A 38 -18.73 -7.65 15.19
C GLY A 38 -18.64 -7.41 13.69
N ALA A 39 -18.15 -6.24 13.28
CA ALA A 39 -17.90 -5.90 11.90
C ALA A 39 -16.69 -4.96 11.76
N MET A 40 -16.15 -4.89 10.55
CA MET A 40 -15.02 -4.04 10.19
C MET A 40 -15.32 -3.33 8.87
N LEU A 41 -15.40 -2.00 8.92
CA LEU A 41 -15.58 -1.10 7.80
C LEU A 41 -14.21 -0.58 7.35
N CYS A 42 -13.81 -0.98 6.14
CA CYS A 42 -12.56 -0.57 5.53
C CYS A 42 -12.84 0.42 4.40
N MET A 43 -12.26 1.62 4.49
CA MET A 43 -12.31 2.65 3.45
C MET A 43 -10.93 2.98 2.90
N TYR A 44 -9.84 2.66 3.61
CA TYR A 44 -8.51 2.72 3.02
C TYR A 44 -8.35 1.62 1.96
N ASP A 45 -7.89 2.00 0.77
CA ASP A 45 -7.87 1.09 -0.39
C ASP A 45 -7.02 -0.16 -0.13
N GLU A 46 -5.92 -0.04 0.61
CA GLU A 46 -5.09 -1.19 0.97
C GLU A 46 -5.81 -2.20 1.86
N ASN A 47 -6.70 -1.74 2.74
CA ASN A 47 -7.52 -2.62 3.58
C ASN A 47 -8.67 -3.22 2.75
N VAL A 48 -9.31 -2.42 1.88
CA VAL A 48 -10.30 -2.94 0.92
C VAL A 48 -9.69 -4.00 0.00
N ARG A 49 -8.50 -3.75 -0.56
CA ARG A 49 -7.74 -4.70 -1.39
C ARG A 49 -7.38 -5.95 -0.62
N TYR A 50 -6.99 -5.83 0.66
CA TYR A 50 -6.65 -6.97 1.50
C TYR A 50 -7.86 -7.87 1.75
N LEU A 51 -9.02 -7.31 2.06
CA LEU A 51 -10.26 -8.06 2.32
C LEU A 51 -10.87 -8.68 1.06
N THR A 52 -10.85 -7.94 -0.04
CA THR A 52 -11.63 -8.29 -1.24
C THR A 52 -10.80 -8.84 -2.39
N GLY A 53 -9.48 -8.66 -2.37
CA GLY A 53 -8.61 -9.01 -3.49
C GLY A 53 -8.91 -8.21 -4.78
N THR A 54 -9.68 -7.13 -4.70
CA THR A 54 -10.12 -6.35 -5.87
C THR A 54 -9.37 -5.03 -5.98
N LEU A 55 -9.23 -4.50 -7.20
CA LEU A 55 -8.53 -3.24 -7.49
C LEU A 55 -9.53 -2.18 -8.00
N THR A 56 -9.23 -0.91 -7.71
CA THR A 56 -9.96 0.24 -8.23
C THR A 56 -9.00 1.24 -8.90
N PRO A 57 -9.48 2.10 -9.81
CA PRO A 57 -8.67 3.19 -10.37
C PRO A 57 -8.14 4.15 -9.29
N GLY A 58 -6.95 4.72 -9.51
CA GLY A 58 -6.27 5.60 -8.54
C GLY A 58 -7.09 6.83 -8.13
N TRP A 59 -7.87 7.41 -9.05
CA TRP A 59 -8.75 8.53 -8.75
C TRP A 59 -9.86 8.18 -7.75
N ASN A 60 -10.16 6.90 -7.54
CA ASN A 60 -11.18 6.41 -6.62
C ASN A 60 -10.65 6.28 -5.18
N ARG A 61 -9.38 5.88 -5.02
CA ARG A 61 -8.76 5.45 -3.75
C ARG A 61 -8.76 6.52 -2.65
N LEU A 62 -8.72 7.80 -3.03
CA LEU A 62 -8.57 8.92 -2.09
C LEU A 62 -9.89 9.64 -1.79
N LYS A 63 -11.04 9.17 -2.25
CA LYS A 63 -12.31 9.90 -2.20
C LYS A 63 -13.33 9.16 -1.32
N PRO A 64 -13.70 9.75 -0.15
CA PRO A 64 -14.64 9.13 0.77
C PRO A 64 -15.98 8.75 0.11
N GLY A 65 -16.40 7.52 0.39
CA GLY A 65 -17.68 6.97 -0.01
C GLY A 65 -17.76 6.48 -1.46
N LEU A 66 -16.70 6.59 -2.27
CA LEU A 66 -16.72 5.99 -3.61
C LEU A 66 -16.40 4.48 -3.60
N ARG A 67 -15.58 4.02 -2.66
CA ARG A 67 -15.27 2.61 -2.46
C ARG A 67 -15.04 2.30 -0.99
N TYR A 68 -15.58 1.18 -0.54
CA TYR A 68 -15.38 0.66 0.82
C TYR A 68 -15.83 -0.81 0.89
N ALA A 69 -15.26 -1.55 1.85
CA ALA A 69 -15.63 -2.92 2.13
C ALA A 69 -16.13 -3.05 3.56
N LEU A 70 -17.13 -3.92 3.76
CA LEU A 70 -17.64 -4.28 5.07
C LEU A 70 -17.45 -5.78 5.28
N LEU A 71 -16.74 -6.15 6.33
CA LEU A 71 -16.62 -7.53 6.80
C LEU A 71 -17.48 -7.71 8.06
N CYS A 72 -18.52 -8.53 7.99
CA CYS A 72 -19.43 -8.79 9.11
C CYS A 72 -19.29 -10.22 9.59
N GLY A 73 -18.91 -10.43 10.85
CA GLY A 73 -18.76 -11.77 11.43
C GLY A 73 -17.94 -12.71 10.55
N ASP A 74 -18.52 -13.84 10.17
CA ASP A 74 -17.91 -14.86 9.30
C ASP A 74 -18.42 -14.81 7.84
N ASP A 75 -19.28 -13.84 7.51
CA ASP A 75 -19.81 -13.69 6.15
C ASP A 75 -18.72 -13.22 5.17
N PRO A 76 -18.85 -13.53 3.86
CA PRO A 76 -17.99 -12.94 2.84
C PRO A 76 -18.10 -11.40 2.86
N PRO A 77 -17.03 -10.67 2.53
CA PRO A 77 -17.06 -9.20 2.57
C PRO A 77 -18.09 -8.66 1.57
N VAL A 78 -18.74 -7.56 1.94
CA VAL A 78 -19.59 -6.77 1.06
C VAL A 78 -18.74 -5.62 0.51
N LEU A 79 -18.65 -5.50 -0.81
CA LEU A 79 -17.91 -4.44 -1.48
C LEU A 79 -18.90 -3.42 -2.04
N PHE A 80 -18.73 -2.18 -1.62
CA PHE A 80 -19.43 -1.04 -2.16
C PHE A 80 -18.52 -0.33 -3.13
N GLU A 81 -19.00 -0.18 -4.36
CA GLU A 81 -18.20 0.29 -5.47
C GLU A 81 -18.95 1.34 -6.29
N GLN A 82 -18.21 2.23 -6.94
CA GLN A 82 -18.80 3.29 -7.75
C GLN A 82 -19.25 2.79 -9.13
N GLY A 83 -20.53 3.01 -9.44
CA GLY A 83 -21.04 2.97 -10.81
C GLY A 83 -20.73 1.68 -11.57
N ASP A 84 -20.21 1.80 -12.79
CA ASP A 84 -19.86 0.70 -13.67
C ASP A 84 -18.73 -0.20 -13.12
N LEU A 85 -17.90 0.29 -12.20
CA LEU A 85 -16.81 -0.50 -11.62
C LEU A 85 -17.32 -1.78 -10.94
N GLY A 86 -18.45 -1.76 -10.24
CA GLY A 86 -18.97 -3.00 -9.63
C GLY A 86 -19.50 -4.00 -10.66
N ALA A 87 -19.84 -3.58 -11.88
CA ALA A 87 -20.13 -4.52 -12.97
C ALA A 87 -18.86 -5.26 -13.41
N HIS A 88 -17.71 -4.57 -13.45
CA HIS A 88 -16.41 -5.20 -13.70
C HIS A 88 -16.02 -6.14 -12.56
N ILE A 89 -16.24 -5.76 -11.30
CA ILE A 89 -16.03 -6.66 -10.16
C ILE A 89 -16.86 -7.94 -10.31
N ALA A 90 -18.16 -7.81 -10.59
CA ALA A 90 -19.06 -8.94 -10.74
C ALA A 90 -18.65 -9.90 -11.88
N ARG A 91 -17.99 -9.37 -12.91
CA ARG A 91 -17.51 -10.14 -14.06
C ARG A 91 -16.15 -10.80 -13.82
N HIS A 92 -15.23 -10.12 -13.13
CA HIS A 92 -13.82 -10.50 -13.09
C HIS A 92 -13.32 -10.98 -11.71
N SER A 93 -14.13 -10.85 -10.66
CA SER A 93 -13.79 -11.24 -9.28
C SER A 93 -14.77 -12.30 -8.75
N PRO A 94 -14.76 -13.54 -9.29
CA PRO A 94 -15.73 -14.58 -8.93
C PRO A 94 -15.69 -15.03 -7.46
N TRP A 95 -14.64 -14.67 -6.73
CA TRP A 95 -14.51 -14.92 -5.29
C TRP A 95 -15.32 -13.93 -4.43
N ILE A 96 -15.86 -12.86 -5.00
CA ILE A 96 -16.84 -11.99 -4.34
C ILE A 96 -18.24 -12.43 -4.78
N PRO A 97 -19.11 -12.87 -3.86
CA PRO A 97 -20.49 -13.21 -4.21
C PRO A 97 -21.17 -12.02 -4.90
N LYS A 98 -21.93 -12.28 -5.97
CA LYS A 98 -22.57 -11.21 -6.77
C LYS A 98 -23.53 -10.39 -5.91
N GLU A 99 -24.23 -11.06 -5.01
CA GLU A 99 -25.11 -10.50 -4.00
C GLU A 99 -24.37 -9.76 -2.88
N ASN A 100 -23.04 -9.66 -2.91
CA ASN A 100 -22.23 -8.86 -1.99
C ASN A 100 -21.58 -7.66 -2.69
N ILE A 101 -21.89 -7.41 -3.95
CA ILE A 101 -21.47 -6.21 -4.67
C ILE A 101 -22.60 -5.18 -4.57
N ARG A 102 -22.25 -3.94 -4.21
CA ARG A 102 -23.18 -2.84 -3.95
C ARG A 102 -22.72 -1.56 -4.63
N TRP A 103 -23.66 -0.66 -4.88
CA TRP A 103 -23.34 0.70 -5.26
C TRP A 103 -22.99 1.53 -4.05
N SER A 104 -21.87 2.25 -4.16
CA SER A 104 -21.37 3.12 -3.11
C SER A 104 -22.20 4.41 -3.00
N TYR A 105 -22.06 5.08 -1.85
CA TYR A 105 -22.73 6.34 -1.53
C TYR A 105 -21.65 7.35 -1.21
N ALA A 106 -21.40 8.26 -2.15
CA ALA A 106 -20.20 9.07 -2.14
C ALA A 106 -20.48 10.54 -1.84
N TRP A 107 -19.60 11.14 -1.06
CA TRP A 107 -19.63 12.59 -0.77
C TRP A 107 -18.32 13.29 -1.14
N ILE A 108 -17.31 12.56 -1.62
CA ILE A 108 -16.15 13.06 -2.38
C ILE A 108 -15.51 14.28 -1.71
N LYS A 109 -15.07 14.15 -0.45
CA LYS A 109 -14.44 15.24 0.31
C LYS A 109 -15.26 16.55 0.33
N GLY A 110 -16.58 16.46 0.32
CA GLY A 110 -17.47 17.62 0.33
C GLY A 110 -17.80 18.19 -1.06
N ALA A 111 -17.28 17.63 -2.15
CA ALA A 111 -17.62 18.06 -3.51
C ALA A 111 -19.11 17.89 -3.84
N ALA A 112 -19.83 17.05 -3.10
CA ALA A 112 -21.28 16.93 -3.18
C ALA A 112 -22.04 18.12 -2.53
N GLY A 113 -21.33 19.10 -1.94
CA GLY A 113 -21.92 20.26 -1.29
C GLY A 113 -22.91 19.87 -0.20
N ALA A 114 -24.09 20.51 -0.20
CA ALA A 114 -25.18 20.23 0.74
C ALA A 114 -25.68 18.76 0.70
N ALA A 115 -25.44 18.04 -0.39
CA ALA A 115 -25.83 16.64 -0.49
C ALA A 115 -24.87 15.67 0.26
N SER A 116 -23.72 16.15 0.74
CA SER A 116 -22.73 15.31 1.43
C SER A 116 -23.33 14.54 2.62
N LEU A 117 -24.05 15.24 3.51
CA LEU A 117 -24.72 14.62 4.65
C LEU A 117 -25.80 13.62 4.22
N GLN A 118 -26.51 13.87 3.12
CA GLN A 118 -27.50 12.93 2.61
C GLN A 118 -26.84 11.63 2.13
N GLN A 119 -25.66 11.73 1.51
CA GLN A 119 -24.90 10.56 1.05
C GLN A 119 -24.31 9.79 2.23
N VAL A 120 -23.77 10.46 3.25
CA VAL A 120 -23.26 9.81 4.46
C VAL A 120 -24.39 9.13 5.25
N ASN A 121 -25.60 9.70 5.25
CA ASN A 121 -26.78 9.05 5.81
C ASN A 121 -27.16 7.76 5.06
N LYS A 122 -27.14 7.78 3.72
CA LYS A 122 -27.38 6.58 2.90
C LYS A 122 -26.31 5.50 3.13
N PHE A 123 -25.05 5.91 3.14
CA PHE A 123 -23.89 5.09 3.51
C PHE A 123 -24.08 4.40 4.85
N THR A 124 -24.40 5.17 5.90
CA THR A 124 -24.60 4.66 7.27
C THR A 124 -25.74 3.65 7.34
N LYS A 125 -26.88 3.95 6.70
CA LYS A 125 -28.02 3.02 6.61
C LYS A 125 -27.67 1.73 5.88
N ALA A 126 -26.84 1.81 4.83
CA ALA A 126 -26.39 0.64 4.10
C ALA A 126 -25.50 -0.27 4.95
N ILE A 127 -24.57 0.30 5.72
CA ILE A 127 -23.75 -0.44 6.69
C ILE A 127 -24.62 -1.12 7.74
N GLN A 128 -25.54 -0.39 8.37
CA GLN A 128 -26.46 -0.95 9.37
C GLN A 128 -27.31 -2.09 8.80
N LYS A 129 -27.75 -1.97 7.53
CA LYS A 129 -28.51 -3.02 6.85
C LYS A 129 -27.69 -4.30 6.68
N GLU A 130 -26.45 -4.20 6.23
CA GLU A 130 -25.59 -5.38 6.04
C GLU A 130 -25.17 -5.97 7.40
N MET A 131 -24.87 -5.16 8.42
CA MET A 131 -24.64 -5.65 9.79
C MET A 131 -25.86 -6.40 10.34
N LYS A 132 -27.07 -5.89 10.11
CA LYS A 132 -28.32 -6.57 10.49
C LYS A 132 -28.52 -7.88 9.74
N LYS A 133 -28.25 -7.91 8.44
CA LYS A 133 -28.34 -9.12 7.61
C LYS A 133 -27.41 -10.22 8.14
N SER A 134 -26.21 -9.86 8.57
CA SER A 134 -25.21 -10.77 9.13
C SER A 134 -25.39 -11.09 10.62
N GLY A 135 -26.47 -10.63 11.25
CA GLY A 135 -26.76 -10.93 12.66
C GLY A 135 -25.87 -10.21 13.68
N VAL A 136 -25.11 -9.19 13.25
CA VAL A 136 -24.20 -8.39 14.11
C VAL A 136 -24.71 -6.97 14.34
N ALA A 137 -26.03 -6.76 14.23
CA ALA A 137 -26.64 -5.47 14.53
C ALA A 137 -26.34 -5.04 15.98
N GLY A 138 -25.90 -3.78 16.16
CA GLY A 138 -25.56 -3.23 17.47
C GLY A 138 -24.22 -3.69 18.05
N ALA A 139 -23.49 -4.58 17.37
CA ALA A 139 -22.12 -4.91 17.75
C ALA A 139 -21.16 -3.77 17.41
N LYS A 140 -19.99 -3.76 18.06
CA LYS A 140 -18.91 -2.80 17.79
C LYS A 140 -18.44 -2.89 16.34
N LEU A 141 -18.38 -1.73 15.67
CA LEU A 141 -17.87 -1.56 14.32
C LEU A 141 -16.43 -1.03 14.37
N GLY A 142 -15.46 -1.80 13.91
CA GLY A 142 -14.11 -1.27 13.65
C GLY A 142 -14.12 -0.42 12.38
N VAL A 143 -13.55 0.77 12.43
CA VAL A 143 -13.47 1.68 11.28
C VAL A 143 -12.03 2.13 11.07
N ASP A 144 -11.50 1.97 9.86
CA ASP A 144 -10.10 2.33 9.57
C ASP A 144 -9.92 3.81 9.18
N PHE A 145 -10.97 4.47 8.70
CA PHE A 145 -10.98 5.88 8.33
C PHE A 145 -12.32 6.53 8.66
N VAL A 146 -12.26 7.75 9.20
CA VAL A 146 -13.43 8.61 9.39
C VAL A 146 -13.11 10.03 8.95
N ASP A 147 -14.14 10.73 8.49
CA ASP A 147 -14.09 12.18 8.31
C ASP A 147 -15.16 12.87 9.16
N ILE A 148 -15.20 14.20 9.09
CA ILE A 148 -16.12 15.02 9.88
C ILE A 148 -17.60 14.67 9.65
N ASN A 149 -17.97 14.28 8.41
CA ASN A 149 -19.35 13.92 8.10
C ASN A 149 -19.71 12.56 8.70
N ILE A 150 -18.81 11.58 8.61
CA ILE A 150 -18.99 10.26 9.22
C ILE A 150 -19.14 10.40 10.73
N ILE A 151 -18.26 11.15 11.38
CA ILE A 151 -18.29 11.34 12.84
C ILE A 151 -19.64 11.90 13.29
N GLN A 152 -20.14 12.93 12.60
CA GLN A 152 -21.44 13.52 12.90
C GLN A 152 -22.58 12.50 12.74
N VAL A 153 -22.68 11.86 11.57
CA VAL A 153 -23.79 10.95 11.27
C VAL A 153 -23.73 9.69 12.13
N PHE A 154 -22.55 9.16 12.44
CA PHE A 154 -22.39 8.00 13.32
C PHE A 154 -22.83 8.33 14.75
N LYS A 155 -22.56 9.54 15.24
CA LYS A 155 -23.05 10.02 16.54
C LYS A 155 -24.57 10.12 16.56
N GLU A 156 -25.17 10.75 15.55
CA GLU A 156 -26.64 10.88 15.42
C GLU A 156 -27.34 9.51 15.30
N ALA A 157 -26.75 8.60 14.52
CA ALA A 157 -27.24 7.24 14.32
C ALA A 157 -26.90 6.27 15.46
N LYS A 158 -26.17 6.74 16.49
CA LYS A 158 -25.72 5.97 17.66
C LYS A 158 -24.99 4.67 17.27
N ILE A 159 -24.11 4.74 16.28
CA ILE A 159 -23.23 3.63 15.92
C ILE A 159 -22.17 3.48 17.03
N ASP A 160 -22.00 2.28 17.56
CA ASP A 160 -20.87 1.94 18.44
C ASP A 160 -19.66 1.59 17.55
N TRP A 161 -18.80 2.57 17.29
CA TRP A 161 -17.63 2.42 16.43
C TRP A 161 -16.32 2.75 17.16
N VAL A 162 -15.27 2.03 16.78
CA VAL A 162 -13.93 2.11 17.39
C VAL A 162 -12.84 1.95 16.33
N ASP A 163 -11.57 2.02 16.74
CA ASP A 163 -10.41 1.83 15.87
C ASP A 163 -10.44 0.46 15.16
N GLY A 164 -10.58 0.49 13.83
CA GLY A 164 -10.45 -0.67 12.95
C GLY A 164 -9.09 -0.73 12.22
N MET A 165 -8.26 0.31 12.31
CA MET A 165 -6.94 0.33 11.67
C MET A 165 -5.99 -0.61 12.40
N THR A 166 -5.96 -0.59 13.74
CA THR A 166 -5.10 -1.51 14.53
C THR A 166 -5.30 -2.99 14.18
N PRO A 167 -6.52 -3.56 14.22
CA PRO A 167 -6.72 -4.97 13.85
C PRO A 167 -6.35 -5.26 12.39
N MET A 168 -6.56 -4.31 11.46
CA MET A 168 -6.15 -4.49 10.06
C MET A 168 -4.63 -4.45 9.88
N MET A 169 -3.92 -3.59 10.60
CA MET A 169 -2.46 -3.53 10.62
C MET A 169 -1.88 -4.84 11.17
N GLU A 170 -2.45 -5.38 12.25
CA GLU A 170 -2.08 -6.68 12.80
C GLU A 170 -2.37 -7.84 11.83
N ALA A 171 -3.51 -7.80 11.14
CA ALA A 171 -3.88 -8.83 10.18
C ALA A 171 -2.90 -8.88 9.00
N ARG A 172 -2.45 -7.71 8.54
CA ARG A 172 -1.52 -7.52 7.43
C ARG A 172 -0.05 -7.68 7.82
N ALA A 173 0.27 -7.68 9.12
CA ALA A 173 1.66 -7.70 9.59
C ALA A 173 2.39 -8.99 9.17
N ILE A 174 1.72 -10.14 9.30
CA ILE A 174 2.27 -11.47 9.01
C ILE A 174 1.83 -11.90 7.61
N LYS A 175 2.79 -12.25 6.76
CA LYS A 175 2.56 -12.63 5.37
C LYS A 175 2.59 -14.15 5.23
N ASN A 176 1.62 -14.73 4.53
CA ASN A 176 1.71 -16.14 4.15
C ASN A 176 2.80 -16.36 3.07
N GLN A 177 3.00 -17.61 2.68
CA GLN A 177 3.97 -17.97 1.64
C GLN A 177 3.74 -17.27 0.30
N ASP A 178 2.49 -17.14 -0.15
CA ASP A 178 2.14 -16.51 -1.43
C ASP A 178 2.42 -14.99 -1.39
N GLU A 179 2.09 -14.34 -0.28
CA GLU A 179 2.38 -12.93 -0.02
C GLU A 179 3.88 -12.66 0.02
N GLN A 180 4.65 -13.57 0.63
CA GLN A 180 6.11 -13.48 0.63
C GLN A 180 6.70 -13.57 -0.79
N GLU A 181 6.17 -14.43 -1.66
CA GLU A 181 6.61 -14.48 -3.06
C GLU A 181 6.31 -13.18 -3.81
N CYS A 182 5.12 -12.60 -3.60
CA CYS A 182 4.81 -11.29 -4.17
C CYS A 182 5.77 -10.20 -3.66
N MET A 183 6.13 -10.22 -2.37
CA MET A 183 7.12 -9.30 -1.80
C MET A 183 8.52 -9.51 -2.41
N ARG A 184 8.94 -10.75 -2.66
CA ARG A 184 10.22 -11.04 -3.34
C ARG A 184 10.20 -10.55 -4.79
N MET A 185 9.06 -10.67 -5.49
CA MET A 185 8.90 -10.18 -6.85
C MET A 185 9.06 -8.66 -6.94
N VAL A 186 8.34 -7.90 -6.11
CA VAL A 186 8.45 -6.43 -6.12
C VAL A 186 9.84 -5.96 -5.65
N GLY A 187 10.51 -6.71 -4.77
CA GLY A 187 11.91 -6.48 -4.44
C GLY A 187 12.84 -6.66 -5.66
N ALA A 188 12.66 -7.74 -6.42
CA ALA A 188 13.44 -7.98 -7.64
C ALA A 188 13.19 -6.92 -8.73
N ILE A 189 11.96 -6.41 -8.84
CA ILE A 189 11.61 -5.29 -9.72
C ILE A 189 12.38 -4.03 -9.31
N GLY A 190 12.43 -3.71 -8.03
CA GLY A 190 13.24 -2.61 -7.53
C GLY A 190 14.72 -2.78 -7.87
N ASP A 191 15.25 -4.01 -7.80
CA ASP A 191 16.67 -4.26 -8.03
C ASP A 191 16.99 -4.04 -9.50
N ALA A 192 16.08 -4.48 -10.39
CA ALA A 192 16.14 -4.20 -11.81
C ALA A 192 16.06 -2.70 -12.12
N ALA A 193 15.21 -1.95 -11.41
CA ALA A 193 15.12 -0.49 -11.58
C ALA A 193 16.39 0.24 -11.11
N HIS A 194 16.99 -0.18 -10.00
CA HIS A 194 18.29 0.36 -9.56
C HIS A 194 19.43 0.01 -10.51
N TRP A 195 19.41 -1.19 -11.10
CA TRP A 195 20.35 -1.60 -12.14
C TRP A 195 20.18 -0.78 -13.41
N GLU A 196 18.94 -0.53 -13.82
CA GLU A 196 18.64 0.32 -14.98
C GLU A 196 19.07 1.76 -14.75
N CYS A 197 18.79 2.32 -13.56
CA CYS A 197 19.28 3.64 -13.18
C CYS A 197 20.80 3.71 -13.26
N MET A 198 21.53 2.72 -12.72
CA MET A 198 22.99 2.69 -12.79
C MET A 198 23.51 2.79 -14.24
N LYS A 199 22.85 2.15 -15.21
CA LYS A 199 23.25 2.20 -16.64
C LYS A 199 22.92 3.53 -17.29
N PHE A 200 21.75 4.08 -16.98
CA PHE A 200 21.25 5.30 -17.61
C PHE A 200 21.93 6.56 -17.05
N LEU A 201 22.24 6.55 -15.75
CA LEU A 201 22.75 7.69 -15.01
C LEU A 201 24.13 8.12 -15.51
N LYS A 202 24.24 9.38 -15.94
CA LYS A 202 25.48 10.01 -16.41
C LYS A 202 25.47 11.52 -16.20
N PRO A 203 26.63 12.19 -16.17
CA PRO A 203 26.68 13.64 -16.11
C PRO A 203 25.94 14.29 -17.28
N GLY A 204 25.33 15.43 -17.04
CA GLY A 204 24.56 16.19 -18.05
C GLY A 204 23.08 15.83 -18.13
N LEU A 205 22.64 14.72 -17.52
CA LEU A 205 21.21 14.46 -17.30
C LEU A 205 20.68 15.37 -16.19
N THR A 206 19.40 15.71 -16.27
CA THR A 206 18.68 16.37 -15.17
C THR A 206 18.01 15.32 -14.28
N GLU A 207 17.79 15.63 -13.00
CA GLU A 207 17.14 14.70 -12.05
C GLU A 207 15.78 14.20 -12.59
N ASN A 208 14.93 15.10 -13.08
CA ASN A 208 13.63 14.75 -13.67
C ASN A 208 13.72 13.84 -14.91
N LYS A 209 14.82 13.89 -15.70
CA LYS A 209 15.03 12.96 -16.82
C LYS A 209 15.33 11.55 -16.33
N VAL A 210 16.07 11.42 -15.23
CA VAL A 210 16.33 10.11 -14.60
C VAL A 210 15.03 9.56 -14.02
N THR A 211 14.25 10.39 -13.30
CA THR A 211 12.92 9.98 -12.80
C THR A 211 12.01 9.50 -13.93
N ALA A 212 11.89 10.26 -15.02
CA ALA A 212 11.02 9.89 -16.15
C ALA A 212 11.44 8.56 -16.78
N HIS A 213 12.74 8.36 -17.00
CA HIS A 213 13.28 7.10 -17.54
C HIS A 213 12.95 5.90 -16.65
N ILE A 214 13.12 6.03 -15.34
CA ILE A 214 12.86 4.93 -14.41
C ILE A 214 11.36 4.68 -14.23
N MET A 215 10.52 5.71 -14.26
CA MET A 215 9.07 5.54 -14.31
C MET A 215 8.64 4.75 -15.55
N GLU A 216 9.16 5.11 -16.73
CA GLU A 216 8.88 4.37 -17.98
C GLU A 216 9.34 2.91 -17.86
N PHE A 217 10.57 2.68 -17.39
CA PHE A 217 11.08 1.34 -17.16
C PHE A 217 10.17 0.53 -16.22
N LEU A 218 9.78 1.09 -15.09
CA LEU A 218 8.91 0.42 -14.13
C LEU A 218 7.55 0.07 -14.75
N TYR A 219 6.87 1.02 -15.41
CA TYR A 219 5.57 0.77 -16.03
C TYR A 219 5.63 -0.17 -17.25
N SER A 220 6.82 -0.40 -17.83
CA SER A 220 7.01 -1.44 -18.86
C SER A 220 6.97 -2.87 -18.30
N ILE A 221 7.09 -3.03 -16.97
CA ILE A 221 7.11 -4.36 -16.32
C ILE A 221 5.67 -4.87 -16.12
N PRO A 222 5.34 -6.09 -16.60
CA PRO A 222 4.01 -6.66 -16.44
C PRO A 222 3.54 -6.76 -14.98
N GLY A 223 2.33 -6.25 -14.73
CA GLY A 223 1.68 -6.32 -13.42
C GLY A 223 2.08 -5.20 -12.45
N MET A 224 2.91 -4.23 -12.88
CA MET A 224 3.04 -2.98 -12.16
C MET A 224 1.70 -2.24 -12.12
N GLU A 225 1.25 -1.89 -10.92
CA GLU A 225 -0.05 -1.26 -10.69
C GLU A 225 0.08 0.22 -10.36
N ASP A 226 1.15 0.60 -9.65
CA ASP A 226 1.33 1.95 -9.13
C ASP A 226 2.81 2.17 -8.74
N VAL A 227 3.27 3.40 -8.85
CA VAL A 227 4.58 3.87 -8.37
C VAL A 227 4.32 5.21 -7.71
N GLU A 228 4.46 5.27 -6.38
CA GLU A 228 4.15 6.48 -5.62
C GLU A 228 5.09 7.61 -6.01
N ASP A 229 6.39 7.37 -5.96
CA ASP A 229 7.40 8.29 -6.49
C ASP A 229 8.68 7.55 -6.92
N VAL A 230 9.38 8.15 -7.87
CA VAL A 230 10.80 7.89 -8.14
C VAL A 230 11.52 9.20 -7.87
N ILE A 231 12.08 9.30 -6.67
CA ILE A 231 12.76 10.52 -6.24
C ILE A 231 14.22 10.41 -6.64
N VAL A 232 14.71 11.41 -7.37
CA VAL A 232 16.12 11.54 -7.73
C VAL A 232 16.61 12.89 -7.24
N SER A 233 17.52 12.90 -6.28
CA SER A 233 18.17 14.13 -5.79
C SER A 233 19.68 14.02 -5.98
N SER A 234 20.32 15.09 -6.44
CA SER A 234 21.73 15.10 -6.84
C SER A 234 22.54 16.25 -6.24
N GLY A 235 23.80 15.98 -5.91
CA GLY A 235 24.74 16.96 -5.37
C GLY A 235 24.19 17.66 -4.12
N LEU A 236 24.03 18.99 -4.17
CA LEU A 236 23.53 19.77 -3.04
C LEU A 236 22.08 19.40 -2.64
N ASN A 237 21.29 18.83 -3.55
CA ASN A 237 19.91 18.42 -3.24
C ASN A 237 19.86 17.15 -2.36
N THR A 238 21.00 16.46 -2.15
CA THR A 238 21.05 15.27 -1.29
C THR A 238 21.15 15.60 0.20
N TRP A 239 21.49 16.85 0.57
CA TRP A 239 21.56 17.28 1.96
C TRP A 239 21.25 18.79 2.17
N PRO A 240 20.22 19.13 2.98
CA PRO A 240 19.17 18.23 3.45
C PRO A 240 18.43 17.64 2.25
N ASN A 241 18.14 16.34 2.29
CA ASN A 241 17.53 15.64 1.16
C ASN A 241 16.15 16.26 0.85
N TRP A 242 15.99 16.78 -0.38
CA TRP A 242 14.75 17.41 -0.84
C TRP A 242 13.57 16.45 -0.95
N ARG A 243 13.85 15.14 -1.04
CA ARG A 243 12.83 14.08 -1.22
C ARG A 243 11.95 14.34 -2.45
N ASN A 244 12.53 14.96 -3.47
CA ASN A 244 11.93 15.15 -4.79
C ASN A 244 13.04 15.29 -5.85
N PHE A 245 12.66 15.35 -7.12
CA PHE A 245 13.52 15.67 -8.25
C PHE A 245 13.29 17.11 -8.73
N SER A 246 14.30 17.71 -9.36
CA SER A 246 14.18 18.99 -10.07
C SER A 246 14.73 18.93 -11.49
N ASP A 247 14.89 20.08 -12.13
CA ASP A 247 15.59 20.26 -13.41
C ASP A 247 17.12 20.41 -13.22
N ARG A 248 17.67 20.18 -12.02
CA ARG A 248 19.10 20.30 -11.74
C ARG A 248 19.89 19.32 -12.60
N ILE A 249 20.89 19.84 -13.31
CA ILE A 249 21.85 19.04 -14.08
C ILE A 249 22.82 18.32 -13.14
N ILE A 250 22.90 17.00 -13.28
CA ILE A 250 23.82 16.12 -12.57
C ILE A 250 25.25 16.33 -13.10
N LYS A 251 26.19 16.62 -12.20
CA LYS A 251 27.59 16.94 -12.51
C LYS A 251 28.52 15.76 -12.21
N PRO A 252 29.70 15.68 -12.85
CA PRO A 252 30.71 14.68 -12.49
C PRO A 252 31.15 14.79 -11.02
N GLY A 253 31.08 13.70 -10.27
CA GLY A 253 31.37 13.62 -8.83
C GLY A 253 30.17 13.90 -7.92
N ASP A 254 29.01 14.26 -8.46
CA ASP A 254 27.80 14.39 -7.66
C ASP A 254 27.41 13.02 -7.07
N ILE A 255 27.00 13.06 -5.81
CA ILE A 255 26.22 11.98 -5.22
C ILE A 255 24.78 12.10 -5.75
N VAL A 256 24.20 10.97 -6.14
CA VAL A 256 22.80 10.87 -6.54
C VAL A 256 22.11 9.88 -5.61
N PHE A 257 21.05 10.34 -4.96
CA PHE A 257 20.15 9.52 -4.17
C PHE A 257 18.93 9.18 -5.03
N MET A 258 18.66 7.89 -5.20
CA MET A 258 17.41 7.42 -5.79
C MET A 258 16.58 6.69 -4.75
N ASP A 259 15.37 7.18 -4.51
CA ASP A 259 14.30 6.51 -3.76
C ASP A 259 13.30 5.90 -4.75
N LEU A 260 13.03 4.62 -4.57
CA LEU A 260 11.88 3.96 -5.19
C LEU A 260 10.77 3.89 -4.14
N ALA A 261 9.95 4.93 -4.08
CA ALA A 261 8.91 5.05 -3.07
C ALA A 261 7.71 4.18 -3.46
N ALA A 262 7.43 3.19 -2.62
CA ALA A 262 6.22 2.36 -2.68
C ALA A 262 5.89 1.80 -4.09
N LEU A 263 6.88 1.20 -4.76
CA LEU A 263 6.65 0.42 -5.97
C LEU A 263 5.58 -0.63 -5.71
N THR A 264 4.50 -0.66 -6.48
CA THR A 264 3.37 -1.55 -6.24
C THR A 264 3.19 -2.54 -7.40
N TRP A 265 3.44 -3.82 -7.12
CA TRP A 265 3.19 -4.92 -8.03
C TRP A 265 2.14 -5.86 -7.42
N ASN A 266 1.03 -6.10 -8.11
CA ASN A 266 -0.11 -6.91 -7.61
C ASN A 266 -0.56 -6.55 -6.18
N GLY A 267 -0.53 -5.26 -5.81
CA GLY A 267 -0.90 -4.76 -4.49
C GLY A 267 0.17 -4.91 -3.39
N TYR A 268 1.38 -5.39 -3.72
CA TYR A 268 2.49 -5.48 -2.77
C TYR A 268 3.52 -4.40 -3.04
N LYS A 269 3.99 -3.80 -1.94
CA LYS A 269 4.86 -2.64 -1.97
C LYS A 269 6.31 -2.99 -1.67
N SER A 270 7.24 -2.39 -2.39
CA SER A 270 8.64 -2.26 -2.00
C SER A 270 9.01 -0.80 -1.89
N CYS A 271 9.88 -0.47 -0.92
CA CYS A 271 10.41 0.87 -0.75
C CYS A 271 11.87 0.76 -0.28
N TYR A 272 12.80 1.21 -1.11
CA TYR A 272 14.21 1.29 -0.71
C TYR A 272 15.02 2.18 -1.65
N TYR A 273 16.24 2.45 -1.21
CA TYR A 273 17.07 3.53 -1.68
C TYR A 273 18.44 3.03 -2.09
N ARG A 274 19.05 3.71 -3.07
CA ARG A 274 20.49 3.56 -3.37
C ARG A 274 21.12 4.92 -3.62
N THR A 275 22.42 4.95 -3.39
CA THR A 275 23.27 6.13 -3.56
C THR A 275 24.33 5.81 -4.61
N TYR A 276 24.53 6.71 -5.56
CA TYR A 276 25.47 6.59 -6.66
C TYR A 276 26.45 7.77 -6.63
N CYS A 277 27.68 7.59 -7.12
CA CYS A 277 28.59 8.68 -7.47
C CYS A 277 28.77 8.69 -8.98
N VAL A 278 28.51 9.82 -9.63
CA VAL A 278 28.30 9.85 -11.08
C VAL A 278 29.52 10.41 -11.81
N GLY A 279 30.09 9.65 -12.75
CA GLY A 279 31.12 10.14 -13.68
C GLY A 279 32.49 10.46 -13.06
N LYS A 280 32.71 10.13 -11.78
CA LYS A 280 34.02 10.18 -11.08
C LYS A 280 34.07 9.11 -10.00
N GLU A 281 35.29 8.78 -9.57
CA GLU A 281 35.52 8.03 -8.34
C GLU A 281 35.03 8.82 -7.11
N PRO A 282 34.35 8.18 -6.15
CA PRO A 282 33.92 8.87 -4.94
C PRO A 282 35.12 9.30 -4.10
N THR A 283 35.00 10.47 -3.47
CA THR A 283 36.03 11.01 -2.58
C THR A 283 36.20 10.14 -1.34
N LYS A 284 37.33 10.29 -0.63
CA LYS A 284 37.56 9.60 0.65
C LYS A 284 36.42 9.86 1.64
N GLU A 285 36.00 11.11 1.76
CA GLU A 285 34.90 11.52 2.64
C GLU A 285 33.55 10.89 2.24
N GLN A 286 33.21 10.87 0.95
CA GLN A 286 32.00 10.19 0.45
C GLN A 286 32.00 8.69 0.78
N LYS A 287 33.16 8.03 0.64
CA LYS A 287 33.32 6.61 1.01
C LYS A 287 33.15 6.38 2.51
N GLU A 288 33.66 7.27 3.35
CA GLU A 288 33.54 7.19 4.82
C GLU A 288 32.09 7.36 5.29
N TYR A 289 31.36 8.34 4.74
CA TYR A 289 29.92 8.51 5.04
C TYR A 289 29.10 7.31 4.57
N TYR A 290 29.36 6.81 3.37
CA TYR A 290 28.67 5.61 2.87
C TYR A 290 28.95 4.40 3.77
N ALA A 291 30.19 4.16 4.16
CA ALA A 291 30.56 3.06 5.06
C ALA A 291 29.86 3.16 6.42
N THR A 292 29.72 4.37 6.95
CA THR A 292 29.01 4.64 8.21
C THR A 292 27.52 4.31 8.09
N ALA A 293 26.85 4.82 7.05
CA ALA A 293 25.43 4.52 6.80
C ALA A 293 25.20 3.02 6.56
N LEU A 294 26.09 2.38 5.79
CA LEU A 294 26.04 0.95 5.51
C LEU A 294 26.17 0.11 6.80
N LYS A 295 27.04 0.52 7.73
CA LYS A 295 27.19 -0.13 9.03
C LYS A 295 25.90 -0.05 9.84
N TRP A 296 25.28 1.14 9.97
CA TRP A 296 24.02 1.29 10.69
C TRP A 296 22.89 0.44 10.11
N LEU A 297 22.81 0.38 8.77
CA LEU A 297 21.84 -0.45 8.06
C LEU A 297 22.04 -1.94 8.38
N TYR A 298 23.25 -2.47 8.22
CA TYR A 298 23.50 -3.89 8.47
C TYR A 298 23.43 -4.28 9.96
N ASP A 299 23.82 -3.40 10.87
CA ASP A 299 23.63 -3.62 12.30
C ASP A 299 22.14 -3.73 12.66
N SER A 300 21.30 -2.92 12.01
CA SER A 300 19.84 -2.97 12.13
C SER A 300 19.27 -4.26 11.54
N ILE A 301 19.69 -4.65 10.32
CA ILE A 301 19.25 -5.89 9.67
C ILE A 301 19.60 -7.10 10.54
N LYS A 302 20.81 -7.16 11.09
CA LYS A 302 21.25 -8.24 12.00
C LYS A 302 20.42 -8.32 13.29
N ALA A 303 19.85 -7.20 13.73
CA ALA A 303 18.97 -7.18 14.89
C ALA A 303 17.58 -7.74 14.58
N VAL A 304 17.16 -7.82 13.32
CA VAL A 304 15.83 -8.33 12.94
C VAL A 304 15.77 -9.85 13.12
N LYS A 305 15.15 -10.29 14.21
CA LYS A 305 14.87 -11.70 14.50
C LYS A 305 13.61 -11.83 15.36
N ILE A 306 13.10 -13.07 15.46
CA ILE A 306 11.97 -13.38 16.34
C ILE A 306 12.28 -12.93 17.76
N GLY A 307 11.35 -12.18 18.37
CA GLY A 307 11.47 -11.65 19.73
C GLY A 307 12.13 -10.28 19.85
N THR A 308 12.79 -9.77 18.80
CA THR A 308 13.38 -8.41 18.86
C THR A 308 12.31 -7.33 18.65
N THR A 309 12.31 -6.35 19.53
CA THR A 309 11.40 -5.20 19.49
C THR A 309 11.87 -4.14 18.51
N THR A 310 10.94 -3.32 18.01
CA THR A 310 11.25 -2.16 17.15
C THR A 310 12.17 -1.15 17.85
N ARG A 311 12.06 -1.01 19.19
CA ARG A 311 12.97 -0.18 20.00
C ARG A 311 14.41 -0.68 19.95
N GLU A 312 14.64 -1.98 20.03
CA GLU A 312 15.99 -2.56 19.98
C GLU A 312 16.65 -2.37 18.61
N ILE A 313 15.86 -2.44 17.53
CA ILE A 313 16.32 -2.12 16.18
C ILE A 313 16.64 -0.63 16.07
N ALA A 314 15.77 0.24 16.57
CA ALA A 314 15.99 1.70 16.55
C ALA A 314 17.29 2.12 17.25
N LYS A 315 17.68 1.45 18.34
CA LYS A 315 18.95 1.69 19.05
C LYS A 315 20.21 1.39 18.22
N LYS A 316 20.09 0.80 17.03
CA LYS A 316 21.21 0.60 16.09
C LYS A 316 21.52 1.84 15.25
N TRP A 317 20.60 2.81 15.24
CA TRP A 317 20.75 4.10 14.58
C TRP A 317 21.28 5.15 15.56
N PRO A 318 21.98 6.20 15.06
CA PRO A 318 22.33 7.35 15.89
C PRO A 318 21.07 8.04 16.45
N SER A 319 21.20 8.70 17.60
CA SER A 319 20.14 9.59 18.10
C SER A 319 19.96 10.76 17.14
N ALA A 320 18.70 11.09 16.86
CA ALA A 320 18.32 12.26 16.06
C ALA A 320 18.65 13.58 16.76
#